data_AF-A0A099L214-F1
#
_entry.id   AF-A0A099L214-F1
#
_cell.length_a   1.000
_cell.length_b   1.000
_cell.length_c   1.000
_cell.angle_alpha   90.00
_cell.angle_beta   90.00
_cell.angle_gamma   90.00
#
_symmetry.space_group_name_H-M   'P 1'
#
loop_
_entity.id
_entity.type
_entity.pdbx_description
1 polymer ?
#
loop_
_entity_poly.entity_id
_entity_poly.type
_entity_poly.pdbx_seq_one_letter_code
_entity_poly.pdbx_strand_id
1 'polypeptide(L)'
;MKKVILISAIIAASFITAAPAQADNLTLRICEYVQANDKSRLRSFLKQNKLKIRKIYDGIQCNNDNLLIFAAKSQALEVGEFIIGKLPSKKVKLEIDNLAKHSAHLAEEARDR
;
A
#
# COMPACT_ATOMS: atom_id res chain seq x y z
N MET A 1 -22.09 -67.33 7.97
CA MET A 1 -22.89 -66.31 7.24
C MET A 1 -22.95 -65.03 8.08
N LYS A 2 -22.88 -63.86 7.43
CA LYS A 2 -22.78 -62.47 7.96
C LYS A 2 -21.33 -62.07 8.29
N LYS A 3 -20.56 -61.47 7.36
CA LYS A 3 -20.64 -60.09 6.79
C LYS A 3 -20.77 -59.08 7.95
N VAL A 4 -19.86 -58.14 8.18
CA VAL A 4 -19.52 -57.03 7.27
C VAL A 4 -18.10 -56.51 7.56
N ILE A 5 -17.48 -56.07 6.48
CA ILE A 5 -16.10 -55.63 6.27
C ILE A 5 -15.86 -54.26 6.95
N LEU A 6 -14.75 -54.15 7.68
CA LEU A 6 -14.14 -52.91 8.13
C LEU A 6 -13.64 -52.11 6.92
N ILE A 7 -14.24 -50.95 6.63
CA ILE A 7 -13.71 -50.01 5.64
C ILE A 7 -13.57 -48.66 6.33
N SER A 8 -12.36 -48.37 6.84
CA SER A 8 -11.94 -47.03 7.21
C SER A 8 -11.92 -46.16 5.95
N ALA A 9 -12.92 -45.31 5.77
CA ALA A 9 -12.90 -44.25 4.78
C ALA A 9 -12.02 -43.10 5.31
N ILE A 10 -10.74 -43.11 4.96
CA ILE A 10 -9.83 -41.99 5.19
C ILE A 10 -10.17 -40.92 4.16
N ILE A 11 -10.93 -39.91 4.57
CA ILE A 11 -11.19 -38.72 3.75
C ILE A 11 -9.93 -37.84 3.85
N ALA A 12 -9.02 -37.98 2.89
CA ALA A 12 -7.91 -37.06 2.73
C ALA A 12 -8.44 -35.74 2.13
N ALA A 13 -8.84 -34.80 2.98
CA ALA A 13 -9.13 -33.43 2.56
C ALA A 13 -7.82 -32.75 2.18
N SER A 14 -7.54 -32.65 0.88
CA SER A 14 -6.43 -31.84 0.37
C SER A 14 -6.76 -30.36 0.59
N PHE A 15 -6.28 -29.77 1.68
CA PHE A 15 -6.29 -28.33 1.85
C PHE A 15 -5.30 -27.72 0.86
N ILE A 16 -5.82 -27.23 -0.27
CA ILE A 16 -5.04 -26.41 -1.20
C ILE A 16 -4.91 -25.03 -0.55
N THR A 17 -3.82 -24.81 0.19
CA THR A 17 -3.47 -23.47 0.64
C THR A 17 -2.99 -22.67 -0.56
N ALA A 18 -3.82 -21.78 -1.08
CA ALA A 18 -3.39 -20.82 -2.09
C ALA A 18 -2.27 -19.96 -1.47
N ALA A 19 -1.09 -19.94 -2.09
CA ALA A 19 0.00 -19.09 -1.65
C ALA A 19 -0.47 -17.62 -1.63
N PRO A 20 -0.10 -16.82 -0.62
CA PRO A 20 -0.49 -15.42 -0.58
C PRO A 20 0.01 -14.72 -1.84
N ALA A 21 -0.90 -14.10 -2.58
CA ALA A 21 -0.60 -13.40 -3.81
C ALA A 21 0.46 -12.32 -3.51
N GLN A 22 1.55 -12.30 -4.28
CA GLN A 22 2.69 -11.39 -4.09
C GLN A 22 2.31 -9.89 -4.04
N ALA A 23 1.12 -9.53 -4.50
CA ALA A 23 0.58 -8.16 -4.48
C ALA A 23 0.37 -7.62 -3.05
N ASP A 24 -0.08 -8.45 -2.11
CA ASP A 24 -0.37 -8.01 -0.73
C ASP A 24 0.92 -7.57 -0.02
N ASN A 25 2.03 -8.26 -0.30
CA ASN A 25 3.33 -7.94 0.28
C ASN A 25 3.87 -6.58 -0.22
N LEU A 26 3.62 -6.23 -1.49
CA LEU A 26 4.10 -4.98 -2.08
C LEU A 26 3.41 -3.76 -1.45
N THR A 27 2.09 -3.81 -1.32
CA THR A 27 1.30 -2.72 -0.74
C THR A 27 1.65 -2.52 0.73
N LEU A 28 1.75 -3.60 1.50
CA LEU A 28 2.17 -3.55 2.91
C LEU A 28 3.53 -2.86 3.07
N ARG A 29 4.54 -3.29 2.30
CA ARG A 29 5.89 -2.69 2.33
C ARG A 29 5.90 -1.21 1.98
N ILE A 30 5.10 -0.80 0.99
CA ILE A 30 4.95 0.62 0.64
C ILE A 30 4.37 1.39 1.83
N CYS A 31 3.28 0.91 2.42
CA CYS A 31 2.65 1.54 3.58
C CYS A 31 3.61 1.61 4.78
N GLU A 32 4.39 0.56 5.05
CA GLU A 32 5.42 0.54 6.10
C GLU A 32 6.48 1.62 5.87
N TYR A 33 7.02 1.74 4.65
CA TYR A 33 8.00 2.78 4.36
C TYR A 33 7.42 4.19 4.43
N VAL A 34 6.13 4.36 4.08
CA VAL A 34 5.45 5.64 4.27
C VAL A 34 5.28 5.94 5.75
N GLN A 35 4.78 5.00 6.54
CA GLN A 35 4.58 5.18 7.97
C GLN A 35 5.89 5.49 8.71
N ALA A 36 6.98 4.84 8.30
CA ALA A 36 8.31 5.08 8.87
C ALA A 36 8.99 6.36 8.34
N ASN A 37 8.33 7.11 7.45
CA ASN A 37 8.90 8.28 6.76
C ASN A 37 10.25 7.98 6.05
N ASP A 38 10.46 6.75 5.56
CA ASP A 38 11.72 6.33 4.94
C ASP A 38 11.68 6.48 3.41
N LYS A 39 11.94 7.71 2.95
CA LYS A 39 11.99 8.06 1.52
C LYS A 39 13.02 7.22 0.73
N SER A 40 14.14 6.88 1.34
CA SER A 40 15.25 6.16 0.69
C SER A 40 14.88 4.71 0.41
N ARG A 41 14.28 4.02 1.39
CA ARG A 41 13.78 2.65 1.22
C ARG A 41 12.60 2.61 0.28
N LEU A 42 11.64 3.54 0.40
CA LEU A 42 10.52 3.63 -0.53
C LEU A 42 11.01 3.80 -1.97
N ARG A 43 11.91 4.76 -2.22
CA ARG A 43 12.48 5.00 -3.56
C ARG A 43 13.20 3.76 -4.10
N SER A 44 14.00 3.10 -3.27
CA SER A 44 14.74 1.90 -3.66
C SER A 44 13.81 0.74 -3.98
N PHE A 45 12.79 0.53 -3.16
CA PHE A 45 11.79 -0.52 -3.34
C PHE A 45 10.98 -0.31 -4.62
N LEU A 46 10.51 0.91 -4.88
CA LEU A 46 9.82 1.24 -6.12
C LEU A 46 10.71 0.98 -7.34
N LYS A 47 11.99 1.36 -7.28
CA LYS A 47 12.95 1.13 -8.36
C LYS A 47 13.18 -0.37 -8.61
N GLN A 48 13.41 -1.15 -7.56
CA GLN A 48 13.63 -2.61 -7.65
C GLN A 48 12.42 -3.32 -8.29
N ASN A 49 11.21 -2.90 -7.92
CA ASN A 49 9.97 -3.46 -8.45
C ASN A 49 9.47 -2.79 -9.74
N LYS A 50 10.26 -1.87 -10.32
CA LYS A 50 9.92 -1.11 -11.55
C LYS A 50 8.56 -0.37 -11.45
N LEU A 51 8.18 0.05 -10.25
CA LEU A 51 6.94 0.74 -9.97
C LEU A 51 7.10 2.26 -10.08
N LYS A 52 6.07 2.93 -10.59
CA LYS A 52 5.98 4.40 -10.62
C LYS A 52 4.81 4.82 -9.74
N ILE A 53 5.02 5.73 -8.78
CA ILE A 53 3.97 6.22 -7.87
C ILE A 53 2.71 6.63 -8.64
N ARG A 54 2.84 7.47 -9.68
CA ARG A 54 1.71 7.89 -10.54
C ARG A 54 0.89 6.78 -11.21
N LYS A 55 1.42 5.55 -11.28
CA LYS A 55 0.74 4.40 -11.89
C LYS A 55 0.05 3.52 -10.86
N ILE A 56 0.55 3.48 -9.64
CA ILE A 56 0.04 2.62 -8.56
C ILE A 56 -0.82 3.37 -7.55
N TYR A 57 -0.74 4.71 -7.53
CA TYR A 57 -1.37 5.55 -6.50
C TYR A 57 -2.86 5.27 -6.29
N ASP A 58 -3.64 5.17 -7.37
CA ASP A 58 -5.09 4.94 -7.29
C ASP A 58 -5.46 3.53 -6.80
N GLY A 59 -4.51 2.57 -6.86
CA GLY A 59 -4.73 1.18 -6.46
C GLY A 59 -4.12 0.81 -5.11
N ILE A 60 -3.52 1.77 -4.41
CA ILE A 60 -2.88 1.54 -3.11
C ILE A 60 -3.63 2.33 -2.04
N GLN A 61 -4.07 1.61 -1.01
CA GLN A 61 -4.62 2.18 0.20
C GLN A 61 -3.87 1.66 1.41
N CYS A 62 -3.56 2.55 2.33
CA CYS A 62 -2.93 2.24 3.61
C CYS A 62 -3.94 2.62 4.70
N ASN A 63 -4.43 1.65 5.46
CA ASN A 63 -5.48 1.86 6.47
C ASN A 63 -6.72 2.59 5.93
N ASN A 64 -7.17 2.23 4.73
CA ASN A 64 -8.29 2.85 3.98
C ASN A 64 -8.05 4.30 3.53
N ASP A 65 -6.86 4.86 3.73
CA ASP A 65 -6.46 6.16 3.19
C ASP A 65 -5.62 5.99 1.93
N ASN A 66 -5.73 6.93 0.98
CA ASN A 66 -4.77 6.99 -0.11
C ASN A 66 -3.36 7.31 0.43
N LEU A 67 -2.34 6.96 -0.35
CA LEU A 67 -0.95 7.04 0.10
C LEU A 67 -0.51 8.45 0.57
N LEU A 68 -1.06 9.51 -0.03
CA LEU A 68 -0.69 10.88 0.29
C LEU A 68 -1.32 11.34 1.61
N ILE A 69 -2.60 11.02 1.81
CA ILE A 69 -3.32 11.29 3.07
C ILE A 69 -2.73 10.45 4.21
N PHE A 70 -2.40 9.19 3.94
CA PHE A 70 -1.76 8.33 4.92
C PHE A 70 -0.38 8.87 5.34
N ALA A 71 0.40 9.41 4.40
CA ALA A 71 1.67 10.08 4.72
C ALA A 71 1.45 11.29 5.64
N ALA A 72 0.44 12.12 5.35
CA ALA A 72 0.11 13.26 6.20
C ALA A 72 -0.32 12.84 7.61
N LYS A 73 -1.23 11.85 7.74
CA LYS A 73 -1.69 11.32 9.03
C LYS A 73 -0.55 10.66 9.84
N SER A 74 0.42 10.07 9.16
CA SER A 74 1.60 9.44 9.79
C SER A 74 2.75 10.42 10.05
N GLN A 75 2.56 11.73 9.80
CA GLN A 75 3.60 12.76 9.89
C GLN A 75 4.85 12.47 9.03
N ALA A 76 4.67 11.75 7.93
CA ALA A 76 5.73 11.35 7.02
C ALA A 76 6.04 12.45 5.98
N LEU A 77 6.65 13.54 6.43
CA LEU A 77 6.85 14.75 5.63
C LEU A 77 7.72 14.51 4.39
N GLU A 78 8.89 13.91 4.55
CA GLU A 78 9.82 13.68 3.44
C GLU A 78 9.23 12.74 2.39
N VAL A 79 8.52 11.71 2.83
CA VAL A 79 7.83 10.78 1.94
C VAL A 79 6.65 11.46 1.27
N GLY A 80 5.89 12.29 2.00
CA GLY A 80 4.78 13.08 1.48
C GLY A 80 5.22 14.01 0.34
N GLU A 81 6.26 14.82 0.55
CA GLU A 81 6.88 15.68 -0.47
C GLU A 81 7.31 14.85 -1.69
N PHE A 82 7.99 13.72 -1.44
CA PHE A 82 8.40 12.83 -2.52
C PHE A 82 7.21 12.31 -3.33
N ILE A 83 6.11 11.92 -2.68
CA ILE A 83 4.88 11.47 -3.35
C ILE A 83 4.28 12.61 -4.17
N ILE A 84 4.12 13.82 -3.61
CA ILE A 84 3.62 15.02 -4.30
C ILE A 84 4.43 15.28 -5.57
N GLY A 85 5.76 15.26 -5.47
CA GLY A 85 6.67 15.45 -6.60
C GLY A 85 6.60 14.35 -7.67
N LYS A 86 6.04 13.17 -7.37
CA LYS A 86 5.89 12.06 -8.33
C LYS A 86 4.48 11.88 -8.88
N LEU A 87 3.49 12.57 -8.32
CA LEU A 87 2.12 12.56 -8.82
C LEU A 87 1.90 13.64 -9.89
N PRO A 88 0.94 13.44 -10.82
CA PRO A 88 0.46 14.51 -11.68
C PRO A 88 -0.20 15.63 -10.86
N SER A 89 0.04 16.90 -11.18
CA SER A 89 -0.50 18.04 -10.41
C SER A 89 -2.02 17.99 -10.26
N LYS A 90 -2.74 17.49 -11.27
CA LYS A 90 -4.21 17.29 -11.19
C LYS A 90 -4.63 16.38 -10.03
N LYS A 91 -3.87 15.32 -9.75
CA LYS A 91 -4.19 14.37 -8.66
C LYS A 91 -3.87 14.99 -7.30
N VAL A 92 -2.76 15.73 -7.21
CA VAL A 92 -2.37 16.43 -5.97
C VAL A 92 -3.42 17.48 -5.60
N LYS A 93 -3.88 18.29 -6.57
CA LYS A 93 -4.84 19.38 -6.35
C LYS A 93 -6.19 18.92 -5.80
N LEU A 94 -6.62 17.70 -6.12
CA LEU A 94 -7.87 17.13 -5.60
C LEU A 94 -7.81 16.82 -4.10
N GLU A 95 -6.61 16.65 -3.55
CA GLU A 95 -6.41 16.21 -2.18
C GLU A 95 -5.96 17.35 -1.24
N ILE A 96 -5.72 18.57 -1.73
CA ILE A 96 -5.16 19.68 -0.93
C ILE A 96 -5.99 19.95 0.32
N ASP A 97 -7.32 20.02 0.19
CA ASP A 97 -8.22 20.30 1.31
C ASP A 97 -8.21 19.17 2.35
N ASN A 98 -8.00 17.93 1.92
CA ASN A 98 -7.88 16.78 2.82
C ASN A 98 -6.49 16.72 3.46
N LEU A 99 -5.43 17.08 2.73
CA LEU A 99 -4.07 17.19 3.27
C LEU A 99 -4.00 18.25 4.36
N ALA A 100 -4.61 19.42 4.14
CA ALA A 100 -4.57 20.55 5.07
C ALA A 100 -5.15 20.21 6.46
N LYS A 101 -6.04 19.23 6.55
CA LYS A 101 -6.60 18.73 7.82
C LYS A 101 -5.59 17.94 8.65
N HIS A 102 -4.54 17.40 8.02
CA HIS A 102 -3.60 16.47 8.64
C HIS A 102 -2.15 16.99 8.65
N SER A 103 -1.78 17.83 7.69
CA SER A 103 -0.44 18.44 7.62
C SER A 103 -0.47 19.76 6.86
N ALA A 104 -0.18 20.86 7.56
CA ALA A 104 -0.04 22.18 6.96
C ALA A 104 1.15 22.24 6.00
N HIS A 105 2.26 21.60 6.37
CA HIS A 105 3.50 21.54 5.57
C HIS A 105 3.26 20.89 4.21
N LEU A 106 2.66 19.70 4.19
CA LEU A 106 2.39 18.99 2.93
C LEU A 106 1.30 19.66 2.09
N ALA A 107 0.37 20.36 2.74
CA ALA A 107 -0.64 21.14 2.02
C ALA A 107 0.00 22.33 1.26
N GLU A 108 1.02 22.96 1.83
CA GLU A 108 1.74 24.03 1.15
C GLU A 108 2.55 23.51 -0.04
N GLU A 109 3.35 22.45 0.17
CA GLU A 109 4.07 21.78 -0.93
C GLU A 109 3.11 21.33 -2.06
N ALA A 110 1.91 20.88 -1.71
CA ALA A 110 0.89 20.48 -2.67
C ALA A 110 0.30 21.66 -3.47
N ARG A 111 0.27 22.88 -2.91
CA ARG A 111 -0.20 24.09 -3.60
C ARG A 111 0.82 24.58 -4.63
N ASP A 112 2.10 24.39 -4.37
CA ASP A 112 3.20 24.76 -5.26
C ASP A 112 3.37 23.80 -6.46
N ARG A 113 2.53 22.76 -6.57
CA ARG A 113 2.61 21.68 -7.55
C ARG A 113 1.70 21.82 -8.78
#